data_AF-A0A8T4QS69-F1
#
_entry.id   AF-A0A8T4QS69-F1
#
_cell.length_a   1.000
_cell.length_b   1.000
_cell.length_c   1.000
_cell.angle_alpha   90.00
_cell.angle_beta   90.00
_cell.angle_gamma   90.00
#
_symmetry.space_group_name_H-M   'P 1'
#
loop_
_entity.id
_entity.type
_entity.pdbx_description
1 polymer ?
#
loop_
_entity_poly.entity_id
_entity_poly.type
_entity_poly.pdbx_seq_one_letter_code
_entity_poly.pdbx_strand_id
1 'polypeptide(L)'
;MASLTLSVSEDFKNQLKHYLWVNWSEIAREEATKKLIFENYIKTGSLTGEGWKFCDNIDWHPVDELPLREEFRKELEKRKKEKLLKVKSIAEIFKY
;
A
#
# COMPACT_ATOMS: atom_id res chain seq x y z
N MET A 1 -23.00 -19.74 -7.73
CA MET A 1 -22.54 -18.52 -7.02
C MET A 1 -21.60 -18.96 -5.91
N ALA A 2 -20.37 -18.48 -5.89
CA ALA A 2 -19.45 -18.71 -4.77
C ALA A 2 -19.74 -17.67 -3.68
N SER A 3 -19.81 -18.10 -2.43
CA SER A 3 -19.95 -17.23 -1.25
C SER A 3 -18.67 -17.29 -0.43
N LEU A 4 -18.16 -16.14 -0.02
CA LEU A 4 -17.02 -16.04 0.89
C LEU A 4 -17.52 -15.69 2.29
N THR A 5 -17.12 -16.45 3.30
CA THR A 5 -17.43 -16.18 4.70
C THR A 5 -16.17 -15.80 5.44
N LEU A 6 -16.17 -14.64 6.08
CA LEU A 6 -15.03 -14.11 6.84
C LEU A 6 -15.37 -14.07 8.33
N SER A 7 -14.49 -14.63 9.14
CA SER A 7 -14.54 -14.48 10.59
C SER A 7 -13.92 -13.14 10.97
N VAL A 8 -14.68 -12.30 11.66
CA VAL A 8 -14.23 -10.99 12.15
C VAL A 8 -14.53 -10.83 13.63
N SER A 9 -13.82 -9.94 14.31
CA SER A 9 -14.12 -9.60 15.71
C SER A 9 -15.48 -8.90 15.82
N GLU A 10 -16.12 -9.02 16.99
CA GLU A 10 -17.42 -8.36 17.22
C GLU A 10 -17.28 -6.83 17.20
N ASP A 11 -16.15 -6.29 17.67
CA ASP A 11 -15.85 -4.85 17.59
C ASP A 11 -15.81 -4.35 16.15
N PHE A 12 -15.11 -5.08 15.26
CA PHE A 12 -15.05 -4.73 13.85
C PHE A 12 -16.42 -4.87 13.19
N LYS A 13 -17.16 -5.93 13.49
CA LYS A 13 -18.53 -6.12 13.01
C LYS A 13 -19.45 -4.97 13.42
N ASN A 14 -19.32 -4.44 14.63
CA ASN A 14 -20.06 -3.28 15.07
C ASN A 14 -19.65 -2.01 14.31
N GLN A 15 -18.36 -1.84 14.01
CA GLN A 15 -17.89 -0.75 13.16
C GLN A 15 -18.47 -0.82 11.74
N LEU A 16 -18.53 -2.02 11.13
CA LEU A 16 -19.13 -2.21 9.79
C LEU A 16 -20.59 -1.75 9.74
N LYS A 17 -21.36 -1.96 10.81
CA LYS A 17 -22.77 -1.52 10.91
C LYS A 17 -22.93 0.00 10.88
N HIS A 18 -21.88 0.78 11.15
CA HIS A 18 -21.96 2.24 11.02
C HIS A 18 -21.85 2.72 9.55
N TYR A 19 -21.39 1.85 8.64
CA TYR A 19 -21.19 2.18 7.24
C TYR A 19 -22.02 1.24 6.33
N LEU A 20 -23.32 1.13 6.60
CA LEU A 20 -24.23 0.27 5.81
C LEU A 20 -24.37 0.72 4.34
N TRP A 21 -24.02 1.98 4.04
CA TRP A 21 -24.02 2.52 2.70
C TRP A 21 -22.83 2.04 1.84
N VAL A 22 -21.82 1.45 2.48
CA VAL A 22 -20.64 0.89 1.79
C VAL A 22 -21.00 -0.47 1.20
N ASN A 23 -20.62 -0.69 -0.06
CA ASN A 23 -20.71 -2.01 -0.68
C ASN A 23 -19.56 -2.90 -0.19
N TRP A 24 -19.74 -3.50 0.98
CA TRP A 24 -18.74 -4.38 1.61
C TRP A 24 -18.38 -5.61 0.77
N SER A 25 -19.27 -6.08 -0.10
CA SER A 25 -18.96 -7.17 -1.02
C SER A 25 -17.97 -6.77 -2.10
N GLU A 26 -18.02 -5.52 -2.58
CA GLU A 26 -17.04 -5.00 -3.54
C GLU A 26 -15.68 -4.81 -2.87
N ILE A 27 -15.66 -4.21 -1.67
CA ILE A 27 -14.43 -4.06 -0.88
C ILE A 27 -13.79 -5.41 -0.62
N ALA A 28 -14.56 -6.41 -0.18
CA ALA A 28 -14.03 -7.75 0.06
C ALA A 28 -13.47 -8.41 -1.21
N ARG A 29 -14.07 -8.14 -2.38
CA ARG A 29 -13.57 -8.65 -3.67
C ARG A 29 -12.26 -7.97 -4.03
N GLU A 30 -12.19 -6.65 -3.95
CA GLU A 30 -10.99 -5.87 -4.25
C GLU A 30 -9.82 -6.30 -3.35
N GLU A 31 -10.04 -6.40 -2.03
CA GLU A 31 -9.02 -6.82 -1.07
C GLU A 31 -8.55 -8.27 -1.29
N ALA A 32 -9.47 -9.18 -1.65
CA ALA A 32 -9.08 -10.55 -2.01
C ALA A 32 -8.19 -10.58 -3.27
N THR A 33 -8.51 -9.76 -4.27
CA THR A 33 -7.70 -9.63 -5.49
C THR A 33 -6.35 -8.98 -5.21
N LYS A 34 -6.29 -7.89 -4.44
CA LYS A 34 -5.04 -7.27 -3.97
C LYS A 34 -4.14 -8.29 -3.30
N LYS A 35 -4.70 -9.07 -2.37
CA LYS A 35 -3.94 -10.10 -1.64
C LYS A 35 -3.36 -11.15 -2.58
N LEU A 36 -4.14 -11.65 -3.55
CA LEU A 36 -3.65 -12.61 -4.54
C LEU A 36 -2.51 -12.01 -5.39
N ILE A 37 -2.66 -10.77 -5.85
CA ILE A 37 -1.65 -10.07 -6.64
C ILE A 37 -0.38 -9.86 -5.80
N PHE A 38 -0.51 -9.41 -4.56
CA PHE A 38 0.60 -9.20 -3.65
C PHE A 38 1.36 -10.51 -3.39
N GLU A 39 0.66 -11.59 -3.06
CA GLU A 39 1.29 -12.90 -2.83
C GLU A 39 2.03 -13.42 -4.07
N ASN A 40 1.49 -13.21 -5.26
CA ASN A 40 2.17 -13.56 -6.50
C ASN A 40 3.40 -12.68 -6.73
N TYR A 41 3.27 -11.37 -6.53
CA TYR A 41 4.37 -10.41 -6.65
C TYR A 41 5.52 -10.74 -5.70
N ILE A 42 5.24 -11.11 -4.44
CA ILE A 42 6.27 -11.53 -3.48
C ILE A 42 7.02 -12.78 -3.97
N LYS A 43 6.33 -13.71 -4.64
CA LYS A 43 6.94 -14.94 -5.16
C LYS A 43 7.75 -14.73 -6.44
N THR A 44 7.25 -13.92 -7.37
CA THR A 44 7.81 -13.79 -8.73
C THR A 44 8.60 -12.50 -8.94
N GLY A 45 8.47 -11.51 -8.07
CA GLY A 45 9.00 -10.15 -8.24
C GLY A 45 8.36 -9.37 -9.38
N SER A 46 7.25 -9.85 -9.97
CA SER A 46 6.65 -9.25 -11.16
C SER A 46 5.13 -9.35 -11.15
N LEU A 47 4.49 -8.38 -11.80
CA LEU A 47 3.04 -8.34 -12.01
C LEU A 47 2.69 -8.91 -13.39
N THR A 48 1.60 -9.67 -13.45
CA THR A 48 0.99 -10.06 -14.73
C THR A 48 0.29 -8.87 -15.37
N GLY A 49 0.01 -8.93 -16.68
CA GLY A 49 -0.69 -7.83 -17.37
C GLY A 49 -2.09 -7.53 -16.81
N GLU A 50 -2.81 -8.54 -16.32
CA GLU A 50 -4.07 -8.34 -15.61
C GLU A 50 -3.87 -7.71 -14.23
N GLY A 51 -2.83 -8.13 -13.50
CA GLY A 51 -2.46 -7.55 -12.22
C GLY A 51 -2.12 -6.06 -12.34
N TRP A 52 -1.38 -5.68 -13.39
CA TRP A 52 -1.08 -4.28 -13.72
C TRP A 52 -2.34 -3.45 -13.93
N LYS A 53 -3.26 -3.90 -14.79
CA LYS A 53 -4.51 -3.19 -15.06
C LYS A 53 -5.36 -3.03 -13.80
N PHE A 54 -5.39 -4.04 -12.94
CA PHE A 54 -6.10 -3.95 -11.68
C PHE A 54 -5.46 -2.88 -10.79
N CYS A 55 -4.15 -2.93 -10.58
CA CYS A 55 -3.38 -1.96 -9.78
C CYS A 55 -3.61 -0.52 -10.26
N ASP A 56 -3.53 -0.26 -11.57
CA ASP A 56 -3.75 1.07 -12.15
C ASP A 56 -5.18 1.59 -11.91
N ASN A 57 -6.19 0.72 -11.96
CA ASN A 57 -7.58 1.12 -11.78
C ASN A 57 -7.91 1.58 -10.36
N ILE A 58 -7.16 1.09 -9.36
CA ILE A 58 -7.41 1.36 -7.93
C ILE A 58 -6.32 2.22 -7.31
N ASP A 59 -5.38 2.73 -8.11
CA ASP A 59 -4.24 3.56 -7.68
C ASP A 59 -3.45 2.92 -6.53
N TRP A 60 -3.10 1.63 -6.68
CA TRP A 60 -2.37 0.86 -5.67
C TRP A 60 -1.32 -0.03 -6.32
N HIS A 61 -0.15 -0.16 -5.70
CA HIS A 61 0.91 -1.07 -6.14
C HIS A 61 1.36 -2.00 -4.99
N PRO A 62 1.72 -3.29 -5.24
CA PRO A 62 2.17 -4.22 -4.19
C PRO A 62 3.34 -3.73 -3.33
N VAL A 63 4.15 -2.82 -3.85
CA VAL A 63 5.29 -2.23 -3.13
C VAL A 63 4.83 -1.32 -1.98
N ASP A 64 3.62 -0.78 -2.05
CA ASP A 64 3.07 0.12 -1.03
C ASP A 64 2.84 -0.59 0.32
N GLU A 65 2.57 -1.90 0.27
CA GLU A 65 2.42 -2.75 1.45
C GLU A 65 3.76 -3.23 2.03
N LEU A 66 4.87 -3.03 1.29
CA LEU A 66 6.17 -3.50 1.76
C LEU A 66 6.71 -2.58 2.86
N PRO A 67 7.31 -3.16 3.92
CA PRO A 67 7.99 -2.36 4.91
C PRO A 67 9.14 -1.60 4.25
N LEU A 68 9.29 -0.33 4.64
CA LEU A 68 10.48 0.46 4.31
C LEU A 68 11.74 -0.32 4.68
N ARG A 69 12.65 -0.46 3.70
CA ARG A 69 13.93 -1.13 3.95
C ARG A 69 14.67 -0.44 5.08
N GLU A 70 15.25 -1.24 5.97
CA GLU A 70 15.91 -0.75 7.18
C GLU A 70 17.08 0.20 6.87
N GLU A 71 17.73 0.01 5.72
CA GLU A 71 18.78 0.90 5.21
C GLU A 71 18.27 2.35 5.01
N PHE A 72 17.10 2.52 4.42
CA PHE A 72 16.50 3.85 4.22
C PHE A 72 16.06 4.46 5.54
N ARG A 73 15.51 3.64 6.46
CA ARG A 73 15.13 4.10 7.79
C ARG A 73 16.35 4.64 8.56
N LYS A 74 17.47 3.92 8.55
CA LYS A 74 18.71 4.33 9.21
C LYS A 74 19.31 5.60 8.60
N GLU A 75 19.30 5.71 7.27
CA GLU A 75 19.79 6.90 6.59
C GLU A 75 18.92 8.13 6.89
N LEU A 76 17.59 7.96 6.94
CA LEU A 76 16.67 9.03 7.34
C LEU A 76 16.93 9.51 8.77
N GLU A 77 17.11 8.58 9.72
CA GLU A 77 17.44 8.92 11.11
C GLU A 77 18.80 9.61 11.25
N LYS A 78 19.78 9.23 10.41
CA LYS A 78 21.08 9.90 10.36
C LYS A 78 20.94 11.33 9.84
N ARG A 79 20.27 11.52 8.70
CA ARG A 79 20.07 12.84 8.08
C ARG A 79 19.18 13.77 8.90
N LYS A 80 18.24 13.24 9.67
CA LYS A 80 17.42 14.03 10.62
C LYS A 80 18.28 14.73 11.69
N LYS A 81 19.44 14.17 12.02
CA LYS A 81 20.41 14.74 12.97
C LYS A 81 21.38 15.72 12.31
N GLU A 82 21.46 15.73 10.97
CA GLU A 82 22.32 16.65 10.22
C GLU A 82 21.65 18.02 10.05
N LYS A 83 22.46 19.07 9.92
CA LYS A 83 21.93 20.43 9.68
C LYS A 83 21.25 20.47 8.31
N LEU A 84 19.98 20.88 8.30
CA LEU A 84 19.25 21.13 7.07
C LEU A 84 19.97 22.21 6.23
N LEU A 85 20.34 21.84 5.00
CA LEU A 85 20.85 22.78 4.00
C LEU A 85 19.68 23.62 3.48
N LYS A 86 19.61 24.88 3.90
CA LYS A 86 18.67 25.84 3.32
C LYS A 86 19.23 26.36 2.00
N VAL A 87 18.66 25.85 0.91
CA VAL A 87 18.86 26.38 -0.44
C VAL A 87 17.76 27.40 -0.76
N LYS A 88 18.12 28.49 -1.45
CA LYS A 88 17.20 29.55 -1.86
C LYS A 88 16.55 29.28 -3.22
N SER A 89 17.12 28.38 -4.02
CA SER A 89 16.61 28.00 -5.33
C SER A 89 16.95 26.55 -5.68
N ILE A 90 16.18 25.94 -6.59
CA ILE A 90 16.43 24.59 -7.10
C ILE A 90 17.83 24.48 -7.73
N ALA A 91 18.31 25.55 -8.37
CA ALA A 91 19.64 25.59 -8.99
C ALA A 91 20.80 25.49 -7.99
N GLU A 92 20.58 25.79 -6.70
CA GLU A 92 21.59 25.62 -5.66
C GLU A 92 21.72 24.16 -5.19
N ILE A 93 20.71 23.31 -5.42
CA ILE A 93 20.72 21.90 -5.02
C ILE A 93 21.84 21.14 -5.75
N PHE A 94 22.07 21.44 -7.03
CA PHE A 94 23.06 20.76 -7.87
C PHE A 94 24.50 21.28 -7.70
N LYS A 95 24.73 22.25 -6.81
CA LYS A 95 26.06 22.84 -6.56
C LYS A 95 26.76 22.25 -5.33
N TYR A 96 26.09 21.37 -4.61
CA TYR A 96 26.60 20.59 -3.49
C TYR A 96 26.73 19.12 -3.89
#